data_AF-A0A7K4HFS1-F1
#
_entry.id   AF-A0A7K4HFS1-F1
#
_cell.length_a   1.000
_cell.length_b   1.000
_cell.length_c   1.000
_cell.angle_alpha   90.00
_cell.angle_beta   90.00
_cell.angle_gamma   90.00
#
_symmetry.space_group_name_H-M   'P 1'
#
loop_
_entity.id
_entity.type
_entity.pdbx_description
1 polymer ?
#
loop_
_entity_poly.entity_id
_entity_poly.type
_entity_poly.pdbx_seq_one_letter_code
_entity_poly.pdbx_strand_id
1 'polypeptide(L)'
;MSRTEQHAAFGFLIYYFIYILFTGSFIMPSYYISSIIFFSICPDFDAIVFYLKKRGKFKLDTEFQHHFSSVAHYPLLYTPFIILFIMNVFRGSDPLISVVPVIGIYFGHFLFDTIACGDGIMWGKNPFSRKKYARFINIYCNKTDGYHGKYWGARYRKTRVSKIGNIAVLFCVILFLIFQYSNIPMINPVFTSYSPRYSYHNSIMLLLLMLFLGLKFTSKKWLREPPEGRYSDYRIKEKYINGLSEKNRKLHLMKYSDLLEDKNIFPNLIKPKNSNIINKTQYKLLNS
;
A
#
# COMPACT_ATOMS: atom_id res chain seq x y z
N MET A 1 -0.82 4.04 4.72
CA MET A 1 -1.86 3.95 3.71
C MET A 1 -1.48 4.84 2.55
N SER A 2 -0.90 4.29 1.49
CA SER A 2 -0.91 4.99 0.20
C SER A 2 -2.36 5.28 -0.24
N ARG A 3 -2.58 6.26 -1.12
CA ARG A 3 -3.96 6.60 -1.49
C ARG A 3 -4.59 5.45 -2.30
N THR A 4 -5.75 4.96 -1.88
CA THR A 4 -6.42 3.77 -2.44
C THR A 4 -6.62 3.83 -3.95
N GLU A 5 -6.95 5.01 -4.51
CA GLU A 5 -7.09 5.15 -5.96
C GLU A 5 -5.76 5.02 -6.71
N GLN A 6 -4.64 5.37 -6.08
CA GLN A 6 -3.32 5.20 -6.68
C GLN A 6 -2.92 3.73 -6.68
N HIS A 7 -3.27 2.97 -5.63
CA HIS A 7 -3.11 1.53 -5.64
C HIS A 7 -3.87 0.86 -6.79
N ALA A 8 -5.15 1.22 -6.94
CA ALA A 8 -5.98 0.76 -8.05
C ALA A 8 -5.38 1.13 -9.43
N ALA A 9 -4.95 2.38 -9.60
CA ALA A 9 -4.37 2.86 -10.85
C ALA A 9 -3.07 2.14 -11.20
N PHE A 10 -2.14 2.02 -10.26
CA PHE A 10 -0.88 1.35 -10.53
C PHE A 10 -1.05 -0.15 -10.80
N GLY A 11 -1.89 -0.83 -10.01
CA GLY A 11 -2.20 -2.24 -10.25
C GLY A 11 -2.81 -2.45 -11.63
N PHE A 12 -3.78 -1.61 -12.02
CA PHE A 12 -4.35 -1.63 -13.36
C PHE A 12 -3.30 -1.38 -14.45
N LEU A 13 -2.46 -0.35 -14.36
CA LEU A 13 -1.51 -0.02 -15.43
C LEU A 13 -0.45 -1.11 -15.63
N ILE A 14 0.04 -1.70 -14.54
CA ILE A 14 1.00 -2.82 -14.62
C ILE A 14 0.32 -4.03 -15.25
N TYR A 15 -0.89 -4.38 -14.81
CA TYR A 15 -1.63 -5.50 -15.37
C TYR A 15 -2.02 -5.27 -16.83
N TYR A 16 -2.40 -4.04 -17.19
CA TYR A 16 -2.78 -3.68 -18.56
C TYR A 16 -1.62 -3.88 -19.53
N PHE A 17 -0.40 -3.51 -19.12
CA PHE A 17 0.79 -3.80 -19.92
C PHE A 17 1.01 -5.31 -20.10
N ILE A 18 0.86 -6.11 -19.04
CA ILE A 18 0.93 -7.58 -19.12
C ILE A 18 -0.15 -8.12 -20.06
N TYR A 19 -1.39 -7.64 -19.95
CA TYR A 19 -2.51 -8.04 -20.78
C TYR A 19 -2.23 -7.80 -22.28
N ILE A 20 -1.69 -6.61 -22.64
CA ILE A 20 -1.31 -6.30 -24.03
C ILE A 20 -0.24 -7.28 -24.51
N LEU A 21 0.80 -7.55 -23.71
CA LEU A 21 1.88 -8.47 -24.11
C LEU A 21 1.38 -9.90 -24.36
N PHE A 22 0.40 -10.36 -23.60
CA PHE A 22 -0.12 -11.73 -23.71
C PHE A 22 -1.19 -11.89 -24.78
N THR A 23 -2.03 -10.87 -25.00
CA THR A 23 -3.20 -11.00 -25.90
C THR A 23 -3.01 -10.27 -27.23
N GLY A 24 -2.06 -9.33 -27.31
CA GLY A 24 -1.96 -8.38 -28.42
C GLY A 24 -3.13 -7.38 -28.49
N SER A 25 -4.09 -7.45 -27.56
CA SER A 25 -5.29 -6.61 -27.58
C SER A 25 -5.10 -5.35 -26.73
N PHE A 26 -5.44 -4.20 -27.31
CA PHE A 26 -5.49 -2.94 -26.58
C PHE A 26 -6.74 -2.78 -25.73
N ILE A 27 -7.81 -3.53 -26.01
CA ILE A 27 -9.08 -3.45 -25.28
C ILE A 27 -9.12 -4.60 -24.28
N MET A 28 -9.12 -4.25 -22.99
CA MET A 28 -9.17 -5.22 -21.92
C MET A 28 -10.62 -5.46 -21.46
N PRO A 29 -11.11 -6.72 -21.41
CA PRO A 29 -12.42 -7.04 -20.88
C PRO A 29 -12.66 -6.46 -19.48
N SER A 30 -13.90 -6.06 -19.24
CA SER A 30 -14.23 -5.31 -18.03
C SER A 30 -14.08 -6.11 -16.72
N TYR A 31 -14.20 -7.44 -16.79
CA TYR A 31 -13.98 -8.31 -15.63
C TYR A 31 -12.52 -8.30 -15.17
N TYR A 32 -11.55 -8.18 -16.08
CA TYR A 32 -10.15 -8.00 -15.72
C TYR A 32 -9.91 -6.67 -15.00
N ILE A 33 -10.54 -5.60 -15.48
CA ILE A 33 -10.45 -4.26 -14.87
C ILE A 33 -11.03 -4.27 -13.46
N SER A 34 -12.24 -4.81 -13.32
CA SER A 34 -12.92 -4.85 -12.02
C SER A 34 -12.12 -5.71 -11.03
N SER A 35 -11.58 -6.84 -11.49
CA SER A 35 -10.77 -7.73 -10.66
C SER A 35 -9.44 -7.09 -10.23
N ILE A 36 -8.70 -6.45 -11.16
CA ILE A 36 -7.41 -5.84 -10.81
C ILE A 36 -7.59 -4.65 -9.87
N ILE A 37 -8.62 -3.82 -10.07
CA ILE A 37 -8.95 -2.73 -9.15
C ILE A 37 -9.27 -3.31 -7.77
N PHE A 38 -10.17 -4.31 -7.71
CA PHE A 38 -10.57 -4.95 -6.46
C PHE A 38 -9.36 -5.50 -5.69
N PHE A 39 -8.51 -6.31 -6.33
CA PHE A 39 -7.34 -6.89 -5.66
C PHE A 39 -6.29 -5.84 -5.27
N SER A 40 -6.19 -4.73 -6.01
CA SER A 40 -5.28 -3.63 -5.67
C SER A 40 -5.70 -2.83 -4.43
N ILE A 41 -7.01 -2.79 -4.12
CA ILE A 41 -7.55 -2.06 -2.97
C ILE A 41 -7.96 -2.96 -1.82
N CYS A 42 -8.10 -4.27 -2.06
CA CYS A 42 -8.58 -5.24 -1.09
C CYS A 42 -7.80 -5.20 0.25
N PRO A 43 -6.46 -5.04 0.28
CA PRO A 43 -5.74 -4.93 1.55
C PRO A 43 -6.20 -3.75 2.42
N ASP A 44 -6.68 -2.64 1.83
CA ASP A 44 -7.20 -1.45 2.56
C ASP A 44 -8.62 -1.64 3.12
N PHE A 45 -9.31 -2.76 2.84
CA PHE A 45 -10.64 -3.01 3.39
C PHE A 45 -10.62 -3.28 4.90
N ASP A 46 -9.43 -3.54 5.45
CA ASP A 46 -9.20 -3.59 6.89
C ASP A 46 -9.56 -2.27 7.60
N ALA A 47 -9.46 -1.13 6.93
CA ALA A 47 -9.91 0.16 7.43
C ALA A 47 -11.42 0.19 7.68
N ILE A 48 -12.21 -0.49 6.83
CA ILE A 48 -13.65 -0.67 7.02
C ILE A 48 -13.90 -1.55 8.24
N VAL A 49 -13.18 -2.68 8.36
CA VAL A 49 -13.30 -3.57 9.52
C VAL A 49 -12.95 -2.83 10.81
N PHE A 50 -11.89 -2.01 10.80
CA PHE A 50 -11.49 -1.21 11.93
C PHE A 50 -12.54 -0.14 12.29
N TYR A 51 -13.11 0.52 11.29
CA TYR A 51 -14.20 1.49 11.47
C TYR A 51 -15.41 0.87 12.18
N LEU A 52 -15.85 -0.30 11.70
CA LEU A 52 -16.96 -1.04 12.28
C LEU A 52 -16.66 -1.46 13.72
N LYS A 53 -15.47 -2.01 13.98
CA LYS A 53 -15.03 -2.41 15.34
C LYS A 53 -15.00 -1.24 16.34
N LYS A 54 -14.70 -0.03 15.87
CA LYS A 54 -14.65 1.18 16.71
C LYS A 54 -15.98 1.92 16.80
N ARG A 55 -17.09 1.35 16.31
CA ARG A 55 -18.45 1.93 16.32
C ARG A 55 -18.47 3.37 15.77
N GLY A 56 -17.68 3.63 14.72
CA GLY A 56 -17.62 4.95 14.11
C GLY A 56 -16.84 6.04 14.87
N LYS A 57 -16.27 5.76 16.05
CA LYS A 57 -15.39 6.68 16.77
C LYS A 57 -13.99 6.71 16.13
N PHE A 58 -13.88 7.43 15.02
CA PHE A 58 -12.66 7.51 14.21
C PHE A 58 -11.68 8.55 14.79
N LYS A 59 -10.65 8.11 15.51
CA LYS A 59 -9.38 8.86 15.61
C LYS A 59 -8.44 8.44 14.48
N LEU A 60 -8.88 8.64 13.23
CA LEU A 60 -8.08 8.41 12.01
C LEU A 60 -6.77 9.20 12.01
N ASP A 61 -6.72 10.26 12.79
CA ASP A 61 -5.75 11.33 12.63
C ASP A 61 -4.40 11.00 13.27
N THR A 62 -4.38 10.18 14.34
CA THR A 62 -3.16 9.87 15.12
C THR A 62 -2.98 8.40 15.51
N GLU A 63 -4.05 7.60 15.62
CA GLU A 63 -3.98 6.24 16.20
C GLU A 63 -4.04 5.10 15.16
N PHE A 64 -4.41 5.37 13.90
CA PHE A 64 -4.65 4.33 12.91
C PHE A 64 -3.35 3.87 12.21
N GLN A 65 -2.72 2.81 12.76
CA GLN A 65 -1.51 2.15 12.23
C GLN A 65 -1.86 0.82 11.57
N HIS A 66 -2.52 0.87 10.41
CA HIS A 66 -3.11 -0.33 9.84
C HIS A 66 -2.11 -1.35 9.31
N HIS A 67 -0.94 -0.93 8.80
CA HIS A 67 0.09 -1.89 8.38
C HIS A 67 0.68 -2.68 9.56
N PHE A 68 0.56 -2.14 10.79
CA PHE A 68 0.98 -2.83 12.00
C PHE A 68 -0.13 -3.70 12.60
N SER A 69 -1.37 -3.19 12.64
CA SER A 69 -2.48 -3.83 13.32
C SER A 69 -3.26 -4.82 12.45
N SER A 70 -3.15 -4.69 11.13
CA SER A 70 -3.89 -5.50 10.16
C SER A 70 -3.08 -6.65 9.65
N VAL A 71 -3.72 -7.82 9.63
CA VAL A 71 -3.17 -9.00 8.96
C VAL A 71 -3.17 -8.83 7.45
N ALA A 72 -4.03 -7.98 6.88
CA ALA A 72 -4.13 -7.76 5.43
C ALA A 72 -2.87 -7.14 4.81
N HIS A 73 -1.97 -6.55 5.61
CA HIS A 73 -0.69 -6.00 5.13
C HIS A 73 0.50 -6.93 5.36
N TYR A 74 0.25 -8.24 5.53
CA TYR A 74 1.29 -9.27 5.54
C TYR A 74 1.37 -9.96 4.18
N PRO A 75 2.39 -9.68 3.34
CA PRO A 75 2.48 -10.22 1.99
C PRO A 75 2.39 -11.75 1.93
N LEU A 76 2.92 -12.45 2.95
CA LEU A 76 2.88 -13.92 2.97
C LEU A 76 1.46 -14.50 2.98
N LEU A 77 0.44 -13.78 3.46
CA LEU A 77 -0.94 -14.26 3.43
C LEU A 77 -1.48 -14.44 2.02
N TYR A 78 -0.88 -13.76 1.04
CA TYR A 78 -1.32 -13.78 -0.35
C TYR A 78 -0.49 -14.74 -1.20
N THR A 79 0.40 -15.52 -0.59
CA THR A 79 1.17 -16.57 -1.29
C THR A 79 0.30 -17.67 -1.91
N PRO A 80 -0.89 -18.03 -1.37
CA PRO A 80 -1.79 -18.95 -2.08
C PRO A 80 -2.16 -18.49 -3.49
N PHE A 81 -2.30 -17.18 -3.75
CA PHE A 81 -2.55 -16.68 -5.10
C PHE A 81 -1.37 -16.89 -6.05
N ILE A 82 -0.13 -16.81 -5.54
CA ILE A 82 1.07 -17.13 -6.33
C ILE A 82 1.08 -18.62 -6.68
N ILE A 83 0.76 -19.49 -5.71
CA ILE A 83 0.69 -20.93 -5.93
C ILE A 83 -0.39 -21.25 -6.97
N LEU A 84 -1.59 -20.66 -6.86
CA LEU A 84 -2.67 -20.83 -7.84
C LEU A 84 -2.27 -20.36 -9.24
N PHE A 85 -1.60 -19.21 -9.35
CA PHE A 85 -1.05 -18.72 -10.62
C PHE A 85 -0.07 -19.73 -11.24
N ILE A 86 0.91 -20.19 -10.46
CA ILE A 86 1.90 -21.19 -10.92
C ILE A 86 1.21 -22.48 -11.38
N MET A 87 0.24 -22.98 -10.61
CA MET A 87 -0.53 -24.17 -10.96
C MET A 87 -1.30 -24.00 -12.28
N ASN A 88 -1.90 -22.82 -12.50
CA ASN A 88 -2.65 -22.54 -13.71
C ASN A 88 -1.76 -22.44 -14.95
N VAL A 89 -0.55 -21.89 -14.81
CA VAL A 89 0.47 -21.91 -15.87
C VAL A 89 0.83 -23.35 -16.24
N PHE A 90 1.09 -24.23 -15.26
CA PHE A 90 1.46 -25.62 -15.54
C PHE A 90 0.31 -26.47 -16.09
N ARG A 91 -0.94 -26.15 -15.75
CA ARG A 91 -2.13 -26.88 -16.23
C ARG A 91 -2.63 -26.40 -17.60
N GLY A 92 -2.02 -25.37 -18.19
CA GLY A 92 -2.44 -24.81 -19.48
C GLY A 92 -3.77 -24.06 -19.42
N SER A 93 -4.26 -23.70 -18.22
CA SER A 93 -5.43 -22.83 -18.05
C SER A 93 -5.06 -21.36 -18.25
N ASP A 94 -6.05 -20.48 -18.47
CA ASP A 94 -5.83 -19.04 -18.71
C ASP A 94 -4.97 -18.40 -17.58
N PRO A 95 -3.69 -18.08 -17.86
CA PRO A 95 -2.80 -17.55 -16.84
C PRO A 95 -3.15 -16.11 -16.47
N LEU A 96 -3.86 -15.37 -17.33
CA LEU A 96 -4.17 -13.96 -17.12
C LEU A 96 -5.08 -13.75 -15.92
N ILE A 97 -6.16 -14.53 -15.81
CA ILE A 97 -7.09 -14.38 -14.68
C ILE A 97 -6.44 -14.68 -13.33
N SER A 98 -5.51 -15.62 -13.31
CA SER A 98 -4.84 -16.04 -12.08
C SER A 98 -3.68 -15.14 -11.67
N VAL A 99 -3.10 -14.38 -12.61
CA VAL A 99 -2.07 -13.39 -12.29
C VAL A 99 -2.66 -12.08 -11.75
N VAL A 100 -3.94 -11.78 -12.03
CA VAL A 100 -4.64 -10.59 -11.52
C VAL A 100 -4.43 -10.35 -10.01
N PRO A 101 -4.75 -11.31 -9.11
CA PRO A 101 -4.57 -11.10 -7.67
C PRO A 101 -3.10 -10.85 -7.30
N VAL A 102 -2.15 -11.51 -7.97
CA VAL A 102 -0.72 -11.32 -7.72
C VAL A 102 -0.30 -9.90 -8.10
N ILE A 103 -0.67 -9.42 -9.29
CA ILE A 103 -0.35 -8.06 -9.73
C ILE A 103 -1.05 -7.02 -8.87
N GLY A 104 -2.35 -7.17 -8.60
CA GLY A 104 -3.11 -6.20 -7.83
C GLY A 104 -2.54 -6.04 -6.42
N ILE A 105 -2.37 -7.14 -5.69
CA ILE A 105 -1.93 -7.09 -4.30
C ILE A 105 -0.44 -6.72 -4.18
N TYR A 106 0.44 -7.40 -4.89
CA TYR A 106 1.88 -7.19 -4.68
C TYR A 106 2.39 -5.93 -5.38
N PHE A 107 1.96 -5.69 -6.62
CA PHE A 107 2.49 -4.61 -7.43
C PHE A 107 1.60 -3.36 -7.39
N GLY A 108 0.28 -3.50 -7.29
CA GLY A 108 -0.62 -2.37 -7.09
C GLY A 108 -0.62 -1.85 -5.64
N HIS A 109 -0.56 -2.75 -4.66
CA HIS A 109 -0.65 -2.39 -3.24
C HIS A 109 0.71 -2.33 -2.54
N PHE A 110 1.31 -3.48 -2.23
CA PHE A 110 2.46 -3.57 -1.33
C PHE A 110 3.73 -2.89 -1.85
N LEU A 111 3.98 -2.92 -3.16
CA LEU A 111 5.11 -2.22 -3.76
C LEU A 111 5.05 -0.71 -3.46
N PHE A 112 3.89 -0.08 -3.67
CA PHE A 112 3.75 1.37 -3.46
C PHE A 112 3.74 1.75 -1.98
N ASP A 113 3.19 0.89 -1.11
CA ASP A 113 3.34 1.08 0.33
C ASP A 113 4.80 0.95 0.77
N THR A 114 5.59 0.05 0.16
CA THR A 114 7.04 -0.06 0.41
C THR A 114 7.80 1.19 -0.04
N ILE A 115 7.28 1.91 -1.03
CA ILE A 115 7.95 3.11 -1.55
C ILE A 115 7.62 4.34 -0.71
N ALA A 116 6.36 4.60 -0.39
CA ALA A 116 5.95 5.94 0.05
C ALA A 116 5.02 6.02 1.26
N CYS A 117 4.61 4.90 1.85
CA CYS A 117 3.78 4.97 3.06
C CYS A 117 4.59 5.43 4.29
N GLY A 118 3.94 5.64 5.44
CA GLY A 118 4.62 6.13 6.64
C GLY A 118 5.44 5.06 7.37
N ASP A 119 5.07 3.79 7.21
CA ASP A 119 5.72 2.68 7.90
C ASP A 119 6.61 1.87 7.00
N GLY A 120 6.08 1.51 5.85
CA GLY A 120 6.58 0.51 4.92
C GLY A 120 5.65 -0.71 4.91
N ILE A 121 6.19 -1.82 4.41
CA ILE A 121 5.57 -3.15 4.48
C ILE A 121 6.50 -4.12 5.21
N MET A 122 5.92 -5.02 6.00
CA MET A 122 6.66 -6.12 6.64
C MET A 122 6.78 -7.30 5.67
N TRP A 123 7.78 -7.25 4.80
CA TRP A 123 8.05 -8.34 3.88
C TRP A 123 8.58 -9.60 4.59
N GLY A 124 8.15 -10.77 4.11
CA GLY A 124 8.72 -12.07 4.51
C GLY A 124 8.37 -12.54 5.92
N LYS A 125 7.26 -12.07 6.53
CA LYS A 125 6.82 -12.52 7.85
C LYS A 125 5.47 -13.21 7.86
N ASN A 126 5.41 -14.27 8.65
CA ASN A 126 4.20 -15.03 8.92
C ASN A 126 3.46 -14.38 10.10
N PRO A 127 2.24 -13.86 9.91
CA PRO A 127 1.47 -13.22 10.98
C PRO A 127 1.09 -14.17 12.12
N PHE A 128 1.16 -15.49 11.89
CA PHE A 128 0.83 -16.54 12.87
C PHE A 128 2.02 -17.02 13.71
N SER A 129 3.23 -16.52 13.46
CA SER A 129 4.41 -16.88 14.25
C SER A 129 4.48 -16.12 15.58
N ARG A 130 5.08 -16.73 16.62
CA ARG A 130 5.42 -16.03 17.88
C ARG A 130 6.39 -14.86 17.64
N LYS A 131 7.25 -14.95 16.61
CA LYS A 131 8.16 -13.88 16.15
C LYS A 131 7.64 -13.20 14.87
N LYS A 132 6.38 -12.76 14.91
CA LYS A 132 5.67 -12.22 13.73
C LYS A 132 6.17 -10.88 13.21
N TYR A 133 6.93 -10.13 13.99
CA TYR A 133 7.34 -8.79 13.59
C TYR A 133 8.66 -8.79 12.79
N ALA A 134 8.71 -7.95 11.76
CA ALA A 134 9.92 -7.54 11.07
C ALA A 134 10.04 -6.03 11.13
N ARG A 135 11.21 -5.53 10.71
CA ARG A 135 11.31 -4.14 10.30
C ARG A 135 10.41 -3.91 9.11
N PHE A 136 9.68 -2.80 9.12
CA PHE A 136 8.99 -2.32 7.94
C PHE A 136 10.03 -1.79 6.94
N ILE A 137 9.88 -2.19 5.68
CA ILE A 137 10.75 -1.74 4.58
C ILE A 137 10.07 -0.53 3.94
N ASN A 138 10.78 0.60 3.93
CA ASN A 138 10.30 1.85 3.39
C ASN A 138 11.43 2.59 2.67
N ILE A 139 11.38 2.66 1.33
CA ILE A 139 12.54 3.00 0.49
C ILE A 139 12.58 4.51 0.15
N TYR A 140 11.41 5.17 0.00
CA TYR A 140 11.33 6.56 -0.45
C TYR A 140 10.46 7.42 0.49
N CYS A 141 10.81 7.41 1.78
CA CYS A 141 9.99 7.97 2.86
C CYS A 141 10.47 9.26 3.50
N ASN A 142 11.43 9.98 2.89
CA ASN A 142 12.07 11.17 3.49
C ASN A 142 11.09 12.24 4.00
N LYS A 143 9.84 12.25 3.51
CA LYS A 143 8.79 13.17 3.95
C LYS A 143 7.62 12.49 4.66
N THR A 144 7.52 11.17 4.65
CA THR A 144 6.34 10.43 5.10
C THR A 144 6.62 9.49 6.26
N ASP A 145 7.88 9.12 6.52
CA ASP A 145 8.29 8.19 7.58
C ASP A 145 7.73 8.60 8.95
N GLY A 146 7.15 7.64 9.66
CA GLY A 146 6.52 7.80 10.98
C GLY A 146 5.18 8.54 10.98
N TYR A 147 4.81 9.24 9.91
CA TYR A 147 3.51 9.90 9.88
C TYR A 147 2.37 8.93 9.56
N HIS A 148 1.22 9.19 10.17
CA HIS A 148 -0.02 8.42 9.99
C HIS A 148 -1.20 9.30 9.58
N GLY A 149 -2.26 8.67 9.08
CA GLY A 149 -3.54 9.32 8.82
C GLY A 149 -3.44 10.63 8.03
N LYS A 150 -4.04 11.69 8.56
CA LYS A 150 -4.06 13.02 7.92
C LYS A 150 -2.68 13.69 7.88
N TYR A 151 -1.82 13.47 8.87
CA TYR A 151 -0.45 13.99 8.88
C TYR A 151 0.40 13.37 7.77
N TRP A 152 0.25 12.07 7.55
CA TRP A 152 0.87 11.36 6.43
C TRP A 152 0.34 11.91 5.11
N GLY A 153 -0.98 11.97 4.95
CA GLY A 153 -1.62 12.42 3.71
C GLY A 153 -1.18 13.84 3.31
N ALA A 154 -1.04 14.75 4.28
CA ALA A 154 -0.55 16.11 4.05
C ALA A 154 0.85 16.17 3.43
N ARG A 155 1.73 15.26 3.86
CA ARG A 155 3.13 15.20 3.41
C ARG A 155 3.29 14.40 2.15
N TYR A 156 2.57 13.28 2.04
CA TYR A 156 2.55 12.43 0.86
C TYR A 156 2.21 13.24 -0.40
N ARG A 157 1.20 14.12 -0.33
CA ARG A 157 0.81 15.03 -1.42
C ARG A 157 1.93 15.91 -1.97
N LYS A 158 2.95 16.20 -1.16
CA LYS A 158 4.12 17.01 -1.54
C LYS A 158 5.26 16.17 -2.15
N THR A 159 5.11 14.85 -2.21
CA THR A 159 6.11 13.93 -2.78
C THR A 159 5.96 13.82 -4.30
N ARG A 160 7.03 13.41 -4.97
CA ARG A 160 6.99 13.09 -6.41
C ARG A 160 6.09 11.87 -6.68
N VAL A 161 6.13 10.87 -5.80
CA VAL A 161 5.30 9.66 -5.91
C VAL A 161 3.82 10.00 -5.94
N SER A 162 3.34 10.89 -5.06
CA SER A 162 1.94 11.32 -5.10
C SER A 162 1.56 12.03 -6.39
N LYS A 163 2.47 12.80 -7.00
CA LYS A 163 2.21 13.48 -8.28
C LYS A 163 2.10 12.47 -9.42
N ILE A 164 3.04 11.52 -9.46
CA ILE A 164 3.02 10.40 -10.43
C ILE A 164 1.75 9.58 -10.27
N GLY A 165 1.36 9.25 -9.03
CA GLY A 165 0.14 8.51 -8.77
C GLY A 165 -1.12 9.24 -9.23
N ASN A 166 -1.21 10.57 -9.06
CA ASN A 166 -2.34 11.33 -9.60
C ASN A 166 -2.39 11.31 -11.13
N ILE A 167 -1.24 11.39 -11.80
CA ILE A 167 -1.15 11.26 -13.27
C ILE A 167 -1.58 9.86 -13.71
N ALA A 168 -1.11 8.82 -13.01
CA ALA A 168 -1.50 7.44 -13.28
C ALA A 168 -3.03 7.26 -13.18
N VAL A 169 -3.67 7.81 -12.14
CA VAL A 169 -5.14 7.77 -11.98
C VAL A 169 -5.84 8.46 -13.17
N LEU A 170 -5.39 9.65 -13.55
CA LEU A 170 -5.97 10.36 -14.70
C LEU A 170 -5.84 9.55 -16.00
N PHE A 171 -4.67 8.94 -16.21
CA PHE A 171 -4.43 8.09 -17.38
C PHE A 171 -5.33 6.85 -17.39
N CYS A 172 -5.57 6.22 -16.23
CA CYS A 172 -6.53 5.11 -16.10
C CYS A 172 -7.94 5.54 -16.48
N VAL A 173 -8.38 6.71 -16.01
CA VAL A 173 -9.72 7.25 -16.34
C VAL A 173 -9.85 7.46 -17.85
N ILE A 174 -8.83 8.03 -18.49
CA ILE A 174 -8.83 8.22 -19.96
C ILE A 174 -8.91 6.87 -20.67
N LEU A 175 -8.10 5.88 -20.27
CA LEU A 175 -8.14 4.53 -20.85
C LEU A 175 -9.50 3.86 -20.68
N PHE A 176 -10.14 3.99 -19.51
CA PHE A 176 -11.47 3.43 -19.29
C PHE A 176 -12.54 4.11 -20.13
N LEU A 177 -12.45 5.42 -20.36
CA LEU A 177 -13.32 6.11 -21.30
C LEU A 177 -13.12 5.55 -22.72
N ILE A 178 -11.87 5.41 -23.18
CA ILE A 178 -11.57 4.81 -24.48
C ILE A 178 -12.18 3.41 -24.58
N PHE A 179 -11.96 2.53 -23.60
CA PHE A 179 -12.54 1.18 -23.62
C PHE A 179 -14.07 1.18 -23.62
N GLN A 180 -14.69 2.09 -22.86
CA GLN A 180 -16.14 2.26 -22.85
C GLN A 180 -16.67 2.61 -24.25
N TYR A 181 -16.00 3.53 -24.95
CA TYR A 181 -16.38 3.94 -26.31
C TYR A 181 -16.03 2.89 -27.37
N SER A 182 -14.89 2.22 -27.26
CA SER A 182 -14.46 1.19 -28.22
C SER A 182 -15.28 -0.10 -28.12
N ASN A 183 -15.90 -0.39 -26.97
CA ASN A 183 -16.86 -1.50 -26.82
C ASN A 183 -18.29 -1.15 -27.28
N ILE A 184 -18.51 0.01 -27.92
CA ILE A 184 -19.83 0.39 -28.44
C ILE A 184 -20.34 -0.50 -29.59
N PRO A 185 -19.52 -0.97 -30.56
CA PRO A 185 -20.05 -1.67 -31.75
C PRO A 185 -20.31 -3.18 -31.58
N MET A 186 -19.84 -3.84 -30.50
CA MET A 186 -19.90 -5.31 -30.38
C MET A 186 -21.18 -5.86 -29.70
N ILE A 187 -22.25 -5.07 -29.58
CA ILE A 187 -23.47 -5.53 -28.92
C ILE A 187 -24.34 -6.32 -29.92
N ASN A 188 -24.18 -7.63 -29.90
CA ASN A 188 -25.22 -8.57 -30.29
C ASN A 188 -26.35 -8.48 -29.24
N PRO A 189 -27.60 -8.15 -29.60
CA PRO A 189 -28.66 -7.81 -28.64
C PRO A 189 -29.09 -8.94 -27.68
N VAL A 190 -28.63 -10.17 -27.89
CA VAL A 190 -29.14 -11.38 -27.23
C VAL A 190 -28.58 -11.65 -25.83
N PHE A 191 -27.46 -11.03 -25.41
CA PHE A 191 -26.81 -11.29 -24.09
C PHE A 191 -26.73 -10.07 -23.14
N THR A 192 -27.69 -9.15 -23.24
CA THR A 192 -27.58 -7.77 -22.71
C THR A 192 -27.91 -7.54 -21.22
N SER A 193 -28.15 -8.56 -20.41
CA SER A 193 -28.53 -8.36 -18.99
C SER A 193 -27.37 -8.03 -18.03
N TYR A 194 -26.10 -8.24 -18.42
CA TYR A 194 -24.92 -7.77 -17.68
C TYR A 194 -23.98 -7.02 -18.63
N SER A 195 -24.37 -5.80 -19.02
CA SER A 195 -23.57 -5.03 -19.97
C SER A 195 -22.17 -4.72 -19.42
N PRO A 196 -21.07 -5.08 -20.13
CA PRO A 196 -19.70 -4.68 -19.78
C PRO A 196 -19.55 -3.18 -19.51
N ARG A 197 -20.45 -2.37 -20.08
CA ARG A 197 -20.54 -0.92 -19.91
C ARG A 197 -20.74 -0.48 -18.45
N TYR A 198 -21.47 -1.23 -17.64
CA TYR A 198 -21.69 -0.88 -16.23
C TYR A 198 -20.41 -1.02 -15.42
N SER A 199 -19.60 -2.05 -15.67
CA SER A 199 -18.32 -2.24 -14.98
C SER A 199 -17.30 -1.14 -15.29
N TYR A 200 -17.19 -0.68 -16.55
CA TYR A 200 -16.33 0.46 -16.89
C TYR A 200 -16.84 1.74 -16.23
N HIS A 201 -18.14 2.03 -16.32
CA HIS A 201 -18.75 3.20 -15.70
C HIS A 201 -18.51 3.23 -14.18
N ASN A 202 -18.75 2.11 -13.49
CA ASN A 202 -18.52 1.99 -12.05
C ASN A 202 -17.03 2.18 -11.69
N SER A 203 -16.12 1.63 -12.49
CA SER A 203 -14.67 1.80 -12.28
C SER A 203 -14.23 3.25 -12.48
N ILE A 204 -14.76 3.94 -13.49
CA ILE A 204 -14.52 5.37 -13.74
C ILE A 204 -15.06 6.19 -12.56
N MET A 205 -16.32 5.98 -12.17
CA MET A 205 -16.94 6.71 -11.06
C MET A 205 -16.20 6.48 -9.75
N LEU A 206 -15.74 5.26 -9.47
CA LEU A 206 -14.93 4.93 -8.30
C LEU A 206 -13.61 5.71 -8.29
N LEU A 207 -12.85 5.67 -9.39
CA LEU A 207 -11.56 6.36 -9.47
C LEU A 207 -11.73 7.89 -9.41
N LEU A 208 -12.74 8.46 -10.08
CA LEU A 208 -13.02 9.89 -10.05
C LEU A 208 -13.47 10.35 -8.67
N LEU A 209 -14.36 9.60 -8.01
CA LEU A 209 -14.80 9.90 -6.65
C LEU A 209 -13.62 9.88 -5.69
N MET A 210 -12.79 8.85 -5.74
CA MET A 210 -11.61 8.75 -4.87
C MET A 210 -10.55 9.80 -5.19
N LEU A 211 -10.34 10.12 -6.47
CA LEU A 211 -9.47 11.22 -6.89
C LEU A 211 -9.96 12.54 -6.32
N PHE A 212 -11.25 12.87 -6.48
CA PHE A 212 -11.86 14.08 -5.97
C PHE A 212 -11.73 14.18 -4.44
N LEU A 213 -12.11 13.11 -3.72
CA LEU A 213 -11.98 13.05 -2.27
C LEU A 213 -10.55 13.29 -1.82
N GLY A 214 -9.60 12.69 -2.53
CA GLY A 214 -8.20 12.87 -2.23
C GLY A 214 -7.55 14.06 -2.93
N LEU A 215 -8.23 14.93 -3.67
CA LEU A 215 -7.70 16.24 -4.11
C LEU A 215 -8.02 17.37 -3.11
N LYS A 216 -8.91 17.12 -2.14
CA LYS A 216 -9.29 18.10 -1.11
C LYS A 216 -8.07 18.74 -0.43
N PHE A 217 -8.14 20.07 -0.26
CA PHE A 217 -7.10 20.85 0.39
C PHE A 217 -6.79 20.34 1.79
N THR A 218 -5.50 20.16 2.07
CA THR A 218 -5.06 19.75 3.39
C THR A 218 -4.92 20.96 4.30
N SER A 219 -5.61 20.96 5.44
CA SER A 219 -5.48 22.01 6.44
C SER A 219 -4.03 22.17 6.90
N LYS A 220 -3.58 23.42 7.09
CA LYS A 220 -2.22 23.77 7.53
C LYS A 220 -1.82 23.06 8.84
N LYS A 221 -2.77 22.74 9.72
CA LYS A 221 -2.49 22.03 10.98
C LYS A 221 -1.81 20.67 10.77
N TRP A 222 -2.16 19.96 9.69
CA TRP A 222 -1.61 18.63 9.40
C TRP A 222 -0.20 18.67 8.82
N LEU A 223 0.30 19.86 8.46
CA LEU A 223 1.69 20.07 8.03
C LEU A 223 2.64 20.29 9.20
N ARG A 224 2.11 20.55 10.41
CA ARG A 224 2.90 20.61 11.64
C ARG A 224 3.20 19.20 12.15
N GLU A 225 4.14 19.07 13.08
CA GLU A 225 4.36 17.80 13.78
C GLU A 225 3.10 17.40 14.58
N PRO A 226 2.77 16.11 14.67
CA PRO A 226 1.70 15.65 15.55
C PRO A 226 2.07 15.93 17.02
N PRO A 227 1.10 16.29 17.88
CA PRO A 227 1.35 16.59 19.30
C PRO A 227 2.06 15.45 20.04
N GLU A 228 1.75 14.21 19.67
CA GLU A 228 2.33 13.01 20.27
C GLU A 228 3.79 12.78 19.83
N GLY A 229 4.20 13.37 18.70
CA GLY A 229 5.48 13.17 18.04
C GLY A 229 5.41 12.15 16.88
N ARG A 230 6.23 12.38 15.84
CA ARG A 230 6.24 11.61 14.59
C ARG A 230 6.42 10.11 14.78
N TYR A 231 7.20 9.66 15.77
CA TYR A 231 7.51 8.24 15.97
C TYR A 231 6.82 7.64 17.19
N SER A 232 5.77 8.30 17.69
CA SER A 232 4.98 7.81 18.82
C SER A 232 3.98 6.73 18.38
N ASP A 233 4.50 5.68 17.75
CA ASP A 233 3.75 4.59 17.15
C ASP A 233 4.20 3.20 17.64
N TYR A 234 4.11 2.15 16.83
CA TYR A 234 4.59 0.83 17.22
C TYR A 234 6.10 0.78 17.49
N ARG A 235 6.87 1.76 16.98
CA ARG A 235 8.32 1.82 17.18
C ARG A 235 8.71 2.00 18.65
N ILE A 236 7.80 2.53 19.48
CA ILE A 236 7.99 2.67 20.93
C ILE A 236 7.27 1.58 21.75
N LYS A 237 6.57 0.63 21.10
CA LYS A 237 5.85 -0.44 21.82
C LYS A 237 6.79 -1.59 22.17
N GLU A 238 6.94 -1.90 23.45
CA GLU A 238 7.76 -3.03 23.92
C GLU A 238 7.38 -4.35 23.26
N LYS A 239 6.09 -4.62 23.09
CA LYS A 239 5.59 -5.83 22.42
C LYS A 239 6.13 -5.99 20.99
N TYR A 240 6.26 -4.89 20.25
CA TYR A 240 6.85 -4.92 18.91
C TYR A 240 8.36 -5.15 19.00
N ILE A 241 9.06 -4.36 19.82
CA ILE A 241 10.52 -4.42 19.98
C ILE A 241 10.97 -5.83 20.41
N ASN A 242 10.27 -6.43 21.37
CA ASN A 242 10.56 -7.77 21.89
C ASN A 242 10.19 -8.88 20.90
N GLY A 243 9.25 -8.63 19.99
CA GLY A 243 8.88 -9.59 18.95
C GLY A 243 9.75 -9.54 17.69
N LEU A 244 10.71 -8.62 17.60
CA LEU A 244 11.73 -8.58 16.53
C LEU A 244 12.78 -9.69 16.73
N SER A 245 13.40 -10.13 15.63
CA SER A 245 14.62 -10.96 15.71
C SER A 245 15.75 -10.16 16.36
N GLU A 246 16.73 -10.83 16.95
CA GLU A 246 17.85 -10.17 17.65
C GLU A 246 18.57 -9.14 16.76
N LYS A 247 18.92 -9.53 15.53
CA LYS A 247 19.50 -8.62 14.52
C LYS A 247 18.64 -7.38 14.28
N ASN A 248 17.33 -7.55 14.08
CA ASN A 248 16.43 -6.44 13.81
C ASN A 248 16.16 -5.59 15.05
N ARG A 249 16.10 -6.19 16.23
CA ARG A 249 15.95 -5.52 17.51
C ARG A 249 17.15 -4.61 17.76
N LYS A 250 18.38 -5.10 17.56
CA LYS A 250 19.60 -4.30 17.68
C LYS A 250 19.57 -3.08 16.76
N LEU A 251 19.23 -3.27 15.49
CA LEU A 251 19.12 -2.18 14.51
C LEU A 251 18.01 -1.18 14.88
N HIS A 252 16.88 -1.65 15.41
CA HIS A 252 15.78 -0.81 15.86
C HIS A 252 16.20 0.06 17.05
N LEU A 253 16.80 -0.55 18.07
CA LEU A 253 17.29 0.15 19.26
C LEU A 253 18.37 1.18 18.93
N MET A 254 19.26 0.88 17.96
CA MET A 254 20.25 1.84 17.48
C MET A 254 19.63 3.01 16.71
N LYS A 255 18.61 2.75 15.87
CA LYS A 255 17.97 3.80 15.06
C LYS A 255 17.11 4.75 15.90
N TYR A 256 16.49 4.25 16.96
CA TYR A 256 15.50 4.97 17.76
C TYR A 256 15.96 5.19 19.21
N SER A 257 17.27 5.15 19.50
CA SER A 257 17.80 5.26 20.87
C SER A 257 17.29 6.49 21.61
N ASP A 258 17.39 7.65 20.97
CA ASP A 258 17.08 8.94 21.61
C ASP A 258 15.58 9.03 21.92
N LEU A 259 14.74 8.59 20.97
CA LEU A 259 13.29 8.49 21.14
C LEU A 259 12.91 7.55 22.29
N LEU A 260 13.59 6.41 22.40
CA LEU A 260 13.30 5.40 23.42
C LEU A 260 13.74 5.89 24.81
N GLU A 261 14.88 6.58 24.90
CA GLU A 261 15.37 7.25 26.11
C GLU A 261 14.40 8.35 26.56
N ASP A 262 13.99 9.25 25.66
CA ASP A 262 13.04 10.34 25.92
C ASP A 262 11.68 9.83 26.44
N LYS A 263 11.26 8.65 25.98
CA LYS A 263 10.01 8.02 26.39
C LYS A 263 10.16 7.08 27.60
N ASN A 264 11.37 6.97 28.17
CA ASN A 264 11.72 6.07 29.26
C ASN A 264 11.39 4.58 28.96
N ILE A 265 11.56 4.18 27.69
CA ILE A 265 11.36 2.82 27.21
C ILE A 265 12.76 2.21 27.00
N PHE A 266 13.21 1.40 27.96
CA PHE A 266 14.60 0.90 28.09
C PHE A 266 15.63 1.99 28.48
N PRO A 267 15.58 2.53 29.71
CA PRO A 267 16.50 3.58 30.17
C PRO A 267 17.99 3.20 30.15
N ASN A 268 18.31 1.89 30.11
CA ASN A 268 19.67 1.36 30.17
C ASN A 268 20.19 0.87 28.82
N LEU A 269 19.71 1.41 27.70
CA LEU A 269 20.26 1.06 26.38
C LEU A 269 21.74 1.46 26.32
N ILE A 270 22.61 0.47 26.14
CA ILE A 270 24.05 0.69 25.93
C ILE A 270 24.21 1.55 24.68
N LYS A 271 24.47 2.85 24.85
CA LYS A 271 24.84 3.73 23.75
C LYS A 271 26.11 3.15 23.11
N PRO A 272 26.13 2.90 21.78
CA PRO A 272 27.35 2.45 21.13
C PRO A 272 28.44 3.49 21.40
N LYS A 273 29.58 3.05 21.93
CA LYS A 273 30.70 3.88 22.42
C LYS A 273 31.34 4.85 21.39
N ASN A 274 30.80 4.99 20.18
CA ASN A 274 31.30 5.87 19.12
C ASN A 274 30.16 6.41 18.24
N SER A 275 29.22 7.18 18.80
CA SER A 275 28.17 7.86 18.03
C SER A 275 28.69 8.99 17.11
N ASN A 276 29.95 9.41 17.25
CA ASN A 276 30.56 10.44 16.42
C ASN A 276 31.19 9.93 15.10
N ILE A 277 31.25 8.60 14.86
CA ILE A 277 32.01 8.03 13.72
C ILE A 277 31.15 7.10 12.83
N ILE A 278 29.82 7.16 12.92
CA ILE A 278 28.99 6.52 11.87
C ILE A 278 28.80 7.52 10.74
N ASN A 279 29.81 7.56 9.86
CA ASN A 279 29.76 8.29 8.60
C ASN A 279 28.41 8.06 7.90
N LYS A 280 27.78 9.16 7.44
CA LYS A 280 26.55 9.18 6.61
C LYS A 280 26.57 8.16 5.46
N THR A 281 27.76 7.72 5.05
CA THR A 281 28.02 6.72 4.01
C THR A 281 27.56 5.29 4.38
N GLN A 282 27.70 4.84 5.65
CA GLN A 282 27.22 3.52 6.06
C GLN A 282 25.69 3.43 6.14
N TYR A 283 25.02 4.54 6.46
CA TYR A 283 23.56 4.63 6.41
C TYR A 283 23.00 4.59 4.98
N LYS A 284 23.80 4.94 3.97
CA LYS A 284 23.42 4.80 2.55
C LYS A 284 23.53 3.35 2.06
N LEU A 285 24.52 2.59 2.54
CA LEU A 285 24.75 1.19 2.19
C LEU A 285 23.81 0.20 2.91
N LEU A 286 23.25 0.58 4.06
CA LEU A 286 22.25 -0.22 4.79
C LEU A 286 20.79 0.05 4.34
N ASN A 287 20.59 1.04 3.49
CA ASN A 287 19.28 1.42 2.93
C ASN A 287 19.23 1.32 1.38
N SER A 288 20.29 0.80 0.75
CA SER A 288 20.31 0.30 -0.63
C SER A 288 20.11 -1.21 -0.62
#